data_AF-A0A7G6A766-F1
#
_entry.id   AF-A0A7G6A766-F1
#
_cell.length_a   1.000
_cell.length_b   1.000
_cell.length_c   1.000
_cell.angle_alpha   90.00
_cell.angle_beta   90.00
_cell.angle_gamma   90.00
#
_symmetry.space_group_name_H-M   'P 1'
#
loop_
_entity.id
_entity.type
_entity.pdbx_description
1 polymer ?
#
loop_
_entity_poly.entity_id
_entity_poly.type
_entity_poly.pdbx_seq_one_letter_code
_entity_poly.pdbx_strand_id
1 'polypeptide(L)'
;MAPASAPAAAAVDHASSASDTAYRKGVAEGTKAGERAAQTKYEKKMAALAKRLQAYQDFEKKLVAMYAVGLAIANADGVICDEERQELDQFIAGCSAANLPPVLSERVARLTAKPPTLPQALQYAKHAGLPKRDIDDIVDVIAHADGVVNTHEEQFIARWKSMSVNYEASLA
;
A
#
# COMPACT_ATOMS: atom_id res chain seq x y z
N MET A 1 6.72 43.47 60.68
CA MET A 1 7.70 42.39 60.38
C MET A 1 6.91 41.09 60.42
N ALA A 2 6.66 40.32 59.37
CA ALA A 2 6.89 40.36 57.92
C ALA A 2 5.75 39.53 57.26
N PRO A 3 5.35 39.76 56.00
CA PRO A 3 4.46 38.84 55.28
C PRO A 3 5.30 37.71 54.66
N ALA A 4 4.90 36.45 54.86
CA ALA A 4 5.44 35.32 54.13
C ALA A 4 4.32 34.34 53.80
N SER A 5 3.53 34.68 52.78
CA SER A 5 2.58 33.78 52.13
C SER A 5 2.96 33.67 50.65
N ALA A 6 3.83 32.72 50.33
CA ALA A 6 4.00 32.24 48.96
C ALA A 6 4.54 30.80 48.96
N PRO A 7 3.67 29.79 48.77
CA PRO A 7 4.07 28.66 47.93
C PRO A 7 3.01 28.21 46.91
N ALA A 8 1.84 28.83 46.85
CA ALA A 8 0.73 28.32 46.02
C ALA A 8 0.93 28.47 44.50
N ALA A 9 1.73 29.43 44.04
CA ALA A 9 1.89 29.71 42.61
C ALA A 9 2.81 28.70 41.87
N ALA A 10 3.83 28.15 42.55
CA ALA A 10 4.80 27.24 41.92
C ALA A 10 4.26 25.81 41.72
N ALA A 11 3.30 25.36 42.55
CA ALA A 11 2.74 24.01 42.47
C ALA A 11 1.75 23.83 41.30
N VAL A 12 1.03 24.90 40.92
CA VAL A 12 -0.01 24.86 39.86
C VAL A 12 0.63 24.87 38.46
N ASP A 13 1.75 25.57 38.29
CA ASP A 13 2.49 25.65 37.03
C ASP A 13 3.23 24.33 36.70
N HIS A 14 3.75 23.67 37.74
CA HIS A 14 4.40 22.36 37.60
C HIS A 14 3.41 21.22 37.29
N ALA A 15 2.19 21.28 37.84
CA ALA A 15 1.14 20.29 37.57
C ALA A 15 0.59 20.42 36.14
N SER A 16 0.43 21.65 35.66
CA SER A 16 -0.06 21.94 34.30
C SER A 16 0.97 21.53 33.24
N SER A 17 2.26 21.87 33.44
CA SER A 17 3.34 21.47 32.52
C SER A 17 3.61 19.96 32.50
N ALA A 18 3.48 19.27 33.64
CA ALA A 18 3.60 17.81 33.71
C ALA A 18 2.44 17.10 32.98
N SER A 19 1.22 17.61 33.11
CA SER A 19 0.04 17.08 32.41
C SER A 19 0.13 17.28 30.90
N ASP A 20 0.54 18.48 30.45
CA ASP A 20 0.77 18.78 29.03
C ASP A 20 1.88 17.91 28.42
N THR A 21 2.96 17.69 29.17
CA THR A 21 4.08 16.83 28.72
C THR A 21 3.65 15.37 28.61
N ALA A 22 2.87 14.87 29.58
CA ALA A 22 2.35 13.51 29.55
C ALA A 22 1.37 13.30 28.40
N TYR A 23 0.49 14.28 28.13
CA TYR A 23 -0.43 14.24 27.00
C TYR A 23 0.31 14.24 25.67
N ARG A 24 1.28 15.15 25.46
CA ARG A 24 2.08 15.19 24.22
C ARG A 24 2.88 13.92 24.01
N LYS A 25 3.45 13.34 25.07
CA LYS A 25 4.12 12.03 25.00
C LYS A 25 3.15 10.92 24.63
N GLY A 26 1.96 10.88 25.24
CA GLY A 26 0.92 9.90 24.91
C GLY A 26 0.43 9.99 23.46
N VAL A 27 0.23 11.21 22.94
CA VAL A 27 -0.11 11.43 21.53
C VAL A 27 1.03 10.97 20.62
N ALA A 28 2.28 11.36 20.90
CA ALA A 28 3.43 10.97 20.08
C ALA A 28 3.67 9.45 20.09
N GLU A 29 3.56 8.80 21.25
CA GLU A 29 3.65 7.34 21.38
C GLU A 29 2.49 6.63 20.66
N GLY A 30 1.28 7.18 20.77
CA GLY A 30 0.09 6.68 20.06
C GLY A 30 0.23 6.77 18.54
N THR A 31 0.69 7.91 18.02
CA THR A 31 0.97 8.11 16.59
C THR A 31 2.03 7.12 16.11
N LYS A 32 3.16 7.02 16.82
CA LYS A 32 4.25 6.10 16.47
C LYS A 32 3.81 4.63 16.52
N ALA A 33 3.00 4.25 17.50
CA ALA A 33 2.43 2.91 17.60
C ALA A 33 1.46 2.62 16.44
N GLY A 34 0.65 3.61 16.05
CA GLY A 34 -0.26 3.55 14.90
C GLY A 34 0.49 3.37 13.59
N GLU A 35 1.50 4.20 13.32
CA GLU A 35 2.37 4.11 12.14
C GLU A 35 3.04 2.74 12.05
N ARG A 36 3.61 2.25 13.16
CA ARG A 36 4.25 0.93 13.20
C ARG A 36 3.26 -0.21 12.95
N ALA A 37 2.03 -0.10 13.47
CA ALA A 37 1.00 -1.10 13.23
C ALA A 37 0.54 -1.11 11.77
N ALA A 38 0.41 0.06 11.15
CA ALA A 38 0.10 0.21 9.72
C ALA A 38 1.21 -0.41 8.86
N GLN A 39 2.48 -0.08 9.12
CA GLN A 39 3.62 -0.64 8.41
C GLN A 39 3.72 -2.17 8.58
N THR A 40 3.49 -2.67 9.80
CA THR A 40 3.46 -4.13 10.04
C THR A 40 2.34 -4.82 9.26
N LYS A 41 1.16 -4.18 9.15
CA LYS A 41 0.03 -4.73 8.40
C LYS A 41 0.32 -4.73 6.89
N TYR A 42 0.97 -3.67 6.40
CA TYR A 42 1.45 -3.54 5.04
C TYR A 42 2.43 -4.67 4.68
N GLU A 43 3.52 -4.82 5.44
CA GLU A 43 4.54 -5.85 5.24
C GLU A 43 3.94 -7.27 5.23
N LYS A 44 3.00 -7.53 6.16
CA LYS A 44 2.29 -8.82 6.22
C LYS A 44 1.44 -9.08 4.98
N LYS A 45 0.75 -8.06 4.46
CA LYS A 45 -0.04 -8.18 3.22
C LYS A 45 0.88 -8.44 2.03
N MET A 46 1.98 -7.70 1.91
CA MET A 46 2.98 -7.91 0.87
C MET A 46 3.58 -9.32 0.90
N ALA A 47 4.05 -9.77 2.06
CA ALA A 47 4.58 -11.12 2.22
C ALA A 47 3.53 -12.20 1.91
N ALA A 48 2.27 -12.00 2.33
CA ALA A 48 1.19 -12.93 2.04
C ALA A 48 0.83 -12.96 0.56
N LEU A 49 0.84 -11.82 -0.12
CA LEU A 49 0.58 -11.72 -1.56
C LEU A 49 1.69 -12.41 -2.36
N ALA A 50 2.96 -12.11 -2.04
CA ALA A 50 4.12 -12.72 -2.67
C ALA A 50 4.14 -14.25 -2.49
N LYS A 51 3.85 -14.74 -1.27
CA LYS A 51 3.76 -16.18 -0.99
C LYS A 51 2.65 -16.87 -1.79
N ARG A 52 1.47 -16.25 -1.90
CA ARG A 52 0.38 -16.80 -2.72
C ARG A 52 0.76 -16.82 -4.19
N LEU A 53 1.40 -15.76 -4.66
CA LEU A 53 1.83 -15.66 -6.05
C LEU A 53 2.80 -16.80 -6.40
N GLN A 54 3.82 -17.01 -5.57
CA GLN A 54 4.81 -18.10 -5.73
C GLN A 54 4.19 -19.51 -5.70
N ALA A 55 3.03 -19.67 -5.06
CA ALA A 55 2.35 -20.96 -4.97
C ALA A 55 1.50 -21.28 -6.22
N TYR A 56 1.27 -20.32 -7.12
CA TYR A 56 0.53 -20.59 -8.35
C TYR A 56 1.39 -21.35 -9.37
N GLN A 57 0.80 -22.35 -10.01
CA GLN A 57 1.43 -23.05 -11.14
C GLN A 57 1.74 -22.09 -12.30
N ASP A 58 0.82 -21.14 -12.57
CA ASP A 58 0.99 -20.09 -13.59
C ASP A 58 1.64 -18.81 -13.03
N PHE A 59 2.65 -18.97 -12.17
CA PHE A 59 3.34 -17.89 -11.46
C PHE A 59 3.66 -16.69 -12.37
N GLU A 60 4.32 -16.94 -13.49
CA GLU A 60 4.79 -15.89 -14.39
C GLU A 60 3.66 -15.02 -14.95
N LYS A 61 2.57 -15.68 -15.36
CA LYS A 61 1.40 -15.03 -15.96
C LYS A 61 0.69 -14.17 -14.91
N LYS A 62 0.58 -14.68 -13.68
CA LYS A 62 -0.03 -13.97 -12.56
C LYS A 62 0.83 -12.83 -12.04
N LEU A 63 2.16 -12.97 -12.08
CA LEU A 63 3.10 -11.90 -11.72
C LEU A 63 2.93 -10.72 -12.66
N VAL A 64 2.93 -10.96 -13.98
CA VAL A 64 2.72 -9.91 -14.98
C VAL A 64 1.34 -9.26 -14.82
N ALA A 65 0.31 -10.04 -14.51
CA ALA A 65 -1.04 -9.51 -14.31
C ALA A 65 -1.15 -8.66 -13.03
N MET A 66 -0.59 -9.09 -11.91
CA MET A 66 -0.54 -8.30 -10.68
C MET A 66 0.27 -7.03 -10.89
N TYR A 67 1.41 -7.11 -11.57
CA TYR A 67 2.23 -5.94 -11.89
C TYR A 67 1.49 -4.94 -12.77
N ALA A 68 0.75 -5.42 -13.78
CA ALA A 68 -0.11 -4.57 -14.60
C ALA A 68 -1.19 -3.86 -13.78
N VAL A 69 -1.81 -4.53 -12.82
CA VAL A 69 -2.78 -3.90 -11.90
C VAL A 69 -2.08 -2.86 -11.03
N GLY A 70 -0.94 -3.19 -10.43
CA GLY A 70 -0.17 -2.28 -9.60
C GLY A 70 0.25 -1.01 -10.34
N LEU A 71 0.75 -1.14 -11.58
CA LEU A 71 1.05 0.01 -12.42
C LEU A 71 -0.18 0.85 -12.78
N ALA A 72 -1.34 0.22 -12.96
CA ALA A 72 -2.55 0.94 -13.32
C ALA A 72 -3.05 1.83 -12.17
N ILE A 73 -2.95 1.36 -10.93
CA ILE A 73 -3.31 2.17 -9.75
C ILE A 73 -2.26 3.24 -9.46
N ALA A 74 -0.96 2.90 -9.51
CA ALA A 74 0.11 3.89 -9.32
C ALA A 74 0.09 5.00 -10.40
N ASN A 75 -0.39 4.68 -11.61
CA ASN A 75 -0.53 5.66 -12.69
C ASN A 75 -1.96 6.21 -12.78
N ALA A 76 -2.77 6.17 -11.71
CA ALA A 76 -4.17 6.60 -11.75
C ALA A 76 -4.33 8.10 -12.03
N ASP A 77 -3.38 8.91 -11.56
CA ASP A 77 -3.29 10.36 -11.81
C ASP A 77 -2.43 10.70 -13.06
N GLY A 78 -1.79 9.69 -13.66
CA GLY A 78 -0.91 9.82 -14.81
C GLY A 78 0.58 9.96 -14.46
N VAL A 79 0.96 9.91 -13.19
CA VAL A 79 2.35 10.03 -12.72
C VAL A 79 2.62 8.96 -11.67
N ILE A 80 3.53 8.04 -11.96
CA ILE A 80 4.03 7.10 -10.94
C ILE A 80 5.16 7.80 -10.17
N CYS A 81 5.02 7.96 -8.86
CA CYS A 81 6.07 8.54 -8.01
C CYS A 81 7.18 7.52 -7.68
N ASP A 82 8.28 8.00 -7.10
CA ASP A 82 9.44 7.14 -6.80
C ASP A 82 9.09 6.09 -5.74
N GLU A 83 8.26 6.43 -4.75
CA GLU A 83 7.80 5.52 -3.71
C GLU A 83 6.93 4.38 -4.27
N GLU A 84 5.93 4.68 -5.09
CA GLU A 84 5.10 3.67 -5.77
C GLU A 84 5.94 2.78 -6.68
N ARG A 85 6.90 3.38 -7.40
CA ARG A 85 7.82 2.64 -8.26
C ARG A 85 8.69 1.69 -7.44
N GLN A 86 9.23 2.15 -6.33
CA GLN A 86 10.03 1.35 -5.42
C GLN A 86 9.19 0.20 -4.83
N GLU A 87 7.94 0.42 -4.47
CA GLU A 87 7.06 -0.65 -3.97
C GLU A 87 6.73 -1.69 -5.05
N LEU A 88 6.47 -1.26 -6.28
CA LEU A 88 6.28 -2.16 -7.42
C LEU A 88 7.54 -2.99 -7.71
N ASP A 89 8.72 -2.37 -7.67
CA ASP A 89 9.99 -3.05 -7.89
C ASP A 89 10.32 -4.03 -6.74
N GLN A 90 10.04 -3.65 -5.50
CA GLN A 90 10.14 -4.53 -4.32
C GLN A 90 9.17 -5.70 -4.40
N PHE A 91 7.93 -5.48 -4.85
CA PHE A 91 6.95 -6.55 -5.06
C PHE A 91 7.47 -7.57 -6.08
N ILE A 92 7.97 -7.11 -7.22
CA ILE A 92 8.57 -7.98 -8.24
C ILE A 92 9.78 -8.75 -7.68
N ALA A 93 10.69 -8.06 -6.99
CA ALA A 93 11.89 -8.67 -6.40
C ALA A 93 11.55 -9.69 -5.29
N GLY A 94 10.55 -9.40 -4.46
CA GLY A 94 10.09 -10.30 -3.40
C GLY A 94 9.41 -11.57 -3.95
N CYS A 95 8.77 -11.47 -5.12
CA CYS A 95 8.13 -12.61 -5.77
C CYS A 95 9.12 -13.48 -6.56
N SER A 96 10.07 -12.85 -7.24
CA SER A 96 11.12 -13.52 -8.01
C SER A 96 12.37 -13.69 -7.16
N ALA A 97 12.55 -14.86 -6.56
CA ALA A 97 13.77 -15.20 -5.83
C ALA A 97 15.00 -15.03 -6.74
N ALA A 98 15.67 -13.89 -6.58
CA ALA A 98 16.94 -13.48 -7.19
C ALA A 98 17.03 -13.29 -8.72
N ASN A 99 16.18 -13.86 -9.59
CA ASN A 99 16.24 -13.59 -11.04
C ASN A 99 14.91 -13.84 -11.78
N LEU A 100 14.32 -12.79 -12.38
CA LEU A 100 13.24 -12.98 -13.35
C LEU A 100 13.81 -13.56 -14.65
N PRO A 101 13.15 -14.56 -15.26
CA PRO A 101 13.44 -14.97 -16.62
C PRO A 101 13.44 -13.76 -17.58
N PRO A 102 14.33 -13.70 -18.60
CA PRO A 102 14.46 -12.54 -19.49
C PRO A 102 13.14 -12.09 -20.13
N VAL A 103 12.29 -13.05 -20.53
CA VAL A 103 10.98 -12.79 -21.11
C VAL A 103 10.06 -12.01 -20.16
N LEU A 104 10.15 -12.27 -18.86
CA LEU A 104 9.37 -11.55 -17.85
C LEU A 104 9.96 -10.17 -17.58
N SER A 105 11.29 -10.06 -17.49
CA SER A 105 11.97 -8.78 -17.36
C SER A 105 11.60 -7.82 -18.50
N GLU A 106 11.54 -8.31 -19.74
CA GLU A 106 11.07 -7.52 -20.88
C GLU A 106 9.59 -7.14 -20.78
N ARG A 107 8.72 -8.05 -20.30
CA ARG A 107 7.28 -7.76 -20.12
C ARG A 107 7.07 -6.69 -19.04
N VAL A 108 7.78 -6.81 -17.93
CA VAL A 108 7.81 -5.82 -16.85
C VAL A 108 8.25 -4.47 -17.43
N ALA A 109 9.41 -4.41 -18.09
CA ALA A 109 9.92 -3.17 -18.68
C ALA A 109 8.94 -2.52 -19.68
N ARG A 110 8.27 -3.31 -20.53
CA ARG A 110 7.25 -2.79 -21.46
C ARG A 110 6.03 -2.21 -20.75
N LEU A 111 5.54 -2.88 -19.70
CA LEU A 111 4.43 -2.39 -18.89
C LEU A 111 4.83 -1.12 -18.14
N THR A 112 6.04 -1.06 -17.59
CA THR A 112 6.52 0.12 -16.88
C THR A 112 6.69 1.32 -17.81
N ALA A 113 7.19 1.11 -19.03
CA ALA A 113 7.33 2.18 -20.02
C ALA A 113 5.98 2.70 -20.54
N LYS A 114 4.94 1.87 -20.47
CA LYS A 114 3.58 2.23 -20.87
C LYS A 114 2.57 1.60 -19.91
N PRO A 115 2.34 2.25 -18.74
CA PRO A 115 1.42 1.74 -17.73
C PRO A 115 0.03 1.49 -18.33
N PRO A 116 -0.59 0.33 -18.06
CA PRO A 116 -1.91 0.04 -18.57
C PRO A 116 -2.98 0.85 -17.81
N THR A 117 -4.09 1.14 -18.49
CA THR A 117 -5.31 1.62 -17.82
C THR A 117 -5.96 0.50 -17.00
N LEU A 118 -6.84 0.84 -16.04
CA LEU A 118 -7.59 -0.17 -15.27
C LEU A 118 -8.26 -1.24 -16.17
N PRO A 119 -9.02 -0.90 -17.24
CA PRO A 119 -9.62 -1.92 -18.10
C PRO A 119 -8.59 -2.86 -18.75
N GLN A 120 -7.43 -2.32 -19.18
CA GLN A 120 -6.36 -3.12 -19.77
C GLN A 120 -5.71 -4.03 -18.71
N ALA A 121 -5.40 -3.50 -17.52
CA ALA A 121 -4.88 -4.28 -16.41
C ALA A 121 -5.83 -5.43 -16.01
N LEU A 122 -7.14 -5.18 -16.00
CA LEU A 122 -8.13 -6.23 -15.75
C LEU A 122 -8.21 -7.27 -16.87
N GLN A 123 -7.88 -6.93 -18.12
CA GLN A 123 -7.74 -7.95 -19.17
C GLN A 123 -6.55 -8.88 -18.91
N TYR A 124 -5.42 -8.35 -18.42
CA TYR A 124 -4.29 -9.18 -17.97
C TYR A 124 -4.71 -10.07 -16.80
N ALA A 125 -5.39 -9.50 -15.80
CA ALA A 125 -5.87 -10.22 -14.62
C ALA A 125 -6.81 -11.37 -14.99
N LYS A 126 -7.80 -11.11 -15.86
CA LYS A 126 -8.73 -12.13 -16.35
C LYS A 126 -8.02 -13.23 -17.13
N HIS A 127 -7.16 -12.86 -18.08
CA HIS A 127 -6.39 -13.86 -18.83
C HIS A 127 -5.56 -14.73 -17.89
N ALA A 128 -4.97 -14.15 -16.84
CA ALA A 128 -4.16 -14.87 -15.87
C ALA A 128 -4.97 -15.69 -14.85
N GLY A 129 -6.31 -15.63 -14.85
CA GLY A 129 -7.12 -16.25 -13.82
C GLY A 129 -6.77 -15.71 -12.42
N LEU A 130 -6.46 -14.42 -12.33
CA LEU A 130 -6.11 -13.77 -11.08
C LEU A 130 -7.38 -13.59 -10.25
N PRO A 131 -7.47 -14.15 -9.03
CA PRO A 131 -8.68 -14.05 -8.22
C PRO A 131 -8.89 -12.61 -7.75
N LYS A 132 -10.14 -12.22 -7.52
CA LYS A 132 -10.52 -10.88 -7.06
C LYS A 132 -9.72 -10.47 -5.81
N ARG A 133 -9.55 -11.39 -4.86
CA ARG A 133 -8.80 -11.16 -3.61
C ARG A 133 -7.38 -10.65 -3.88
N ASP A 134 -6.71 -11.20 -4.86
CA ASP A 134 -5.33 -10.82 -5.18
C ASP A 134 -5.25 -9.45 -5.85
N ILE A 135 -6.29 -9.07 -6.61
CA ILE A 135 -6.44 -7.73 -7.17
C ILE A 135 -6.74 -6.73 -6.05
N ASP A 136 -7.64 -7.06 -5.11
CA ASP A 136 -7.93 -6.23 -3.95
C ASP A 136 -6.65 -5.97 -3.13
N ASP A 137 -5.87 -7.02 -2.87
CA ASP A 137 -4.65 -6.91 -2.05
C ASP A 137 -3.57 -6.08 -2.75
N ILE A 138 -3.34 -6.23 -4.07
CA ILE A 138 -2.34 -5.39 -4.78
C ILE A 138 -2.80 -3.93 -4.91
N VAL A 139 -4.09 -3.68 -5.14
CA VAL A 139 -4.64 -2.32 -5.20
C VAL A 139 -4.49 -1.62 -3.86
N ASP A 140 -4.80 -2.32 -2.76
CA ASP A 140 -4.68 -1.75 -1.42
C ASP A 140 -3.22 -1.48 -1.03
N VAL A 141 -2.29 -2.32 -1.46
CA VAL A 141 -0.86 -2.12 -1.17
C VAL A 141 -0.35 -0.90 -1.90
N ILE A 142 -0.55 -0.83 -3.21
CA ILE A 142 0.06 0.23 -4.01
C ILE A 142 -0.58 1.58 -3.71
N ALA A 143 -1.91 1.64 -3.56
CA ALA A 143 -2.61 2.91 -3.27
C ALA A 143 -2.28 3.50 -1.88
N HIS A 144 -1.61 2.74 -1.00
CA HIS A 144 -1.21 3.22 0.33
C HIS A 144 0.31 3.23 0.49
N ALA A 145 1.07 3.12 -0.60
CA ALA A 145 2.54 3.04 -0.58
C ALA A 145 3.19 4.30 0.00
N ASP A 146 2.72 5.47 -0.40
CA ASP A 146 3.22 6.78 0.05
C ASP A 146 2.51 7.28 1.33
N GLY A 147 1.55 6.52 1.85
CA GLY A 147 0.74 6.87 3.01
C GLY A 147 -0.39 7.88 2.75
N VAL A 148 -0.62 8.29 1.50
CA VAL A 148 -1.64 9.28 1.13
C VAL A 148 -2.44 8.81 -0.09
N VAL A 149 -3.67 8.35 0.14
CA VAL A 149 -4.59 8.07 -0.98
C VAL A 149 -5.11 9.39 -1.55
N ASN A 150 -4.79 9.68 -2.80
CA ASN A 150 -5.28 10.87 -3.50
C ASN A 150 -6.63 10.62 -4.21
N THR A 151 -7.27 11.68 -4.70
CA THR A 151 -8.61 11.59 -5.33
C THR A 151 -8.63 10.70 -6.59
N HIS A 152 -7.52 10.58 -7.33
CA HIS A 152 -7.45 9.71 -8.51
C HIS A 152 -7.40 8.24 -8.11
N GLU A 153 -6.65 7.90 -7.06
CA GLU A 153 -6.60 6.56 -6.50
C GLU A 153 -7.94 6.15 -5.87
N GLU A 154 -8.61 7.07 -5.16
CA GLU A 154 -9.97 6.85 -4.66
C GLU A 154 -10.95 6.51 -5.79
N GLN A 155 -10.88 7.26 -6.90
CA GLN A 155 -11.69 7.00 -8.09
C GLN A 155 -11.35 5.66 -8.73
N PHE A 156 -10.05 5.30 -8.79
CA PHE A 156 -9.61 4.00 -9.29
C PHE A 156 -10.18 2.87 -8.42
N ILE A 157 -10.05 2.97 -7.09
CA ILE A 157 -10.57 2.00 -6.12
C ILE A 157 -12.08 1.86 -6.25
N ALA A 158 -12.81 2.98 -6.35
CA ALA A 158 -14.26 2.98 -6.53
C ALA A 158 -14.66 2.29 -7.84
N ARG A 159 -13.95 2.58 -8.93
CA ARG A 159 -14.18 1.96 -10.23
C ARG A 159 -13.88 0.46 -10.20
N TRP A 160 -12.76 0.05 -9.59
CA TRP A 160 -12.45 -1.36 -9.37
C TRP A 160 -13.56 -2.06 -8.59
N LYS A 161 -13.98 -1.50 -7.45
CA LYS A 161 -15.07 -2.04 -6.63
C LYS A 161 -16.34 -2.27 -7.45
N SER A 162 -16.75 -1.28 -8.26
CA SER A 162 -17.91 -1.38 -9.15
C SER A 162 -17.76 -2.50 -10.19
N MET A 163 -16.59 -2.62 -10.84
CA MET A 163 -16.32 -3.67 -11.82
C MET A 163 -16.17 -5.06 -11.20
N SER A 164 -15.80 -5.13 -9.92
CA SER A 164 -15.48 -6.37 -9.23
C SER A 164 -16.70 -7.20 -8.81
N VAL A 165 -17.92 -6.62 -8.84
CA VAL A 165 -19.17 -7.26 -8.40
C VAL A 165 -19.42 -8.60 -9.09
N ASN A 166 -19.10 -8.69 -10.38
CA ASN A 166 -19.29 -9.91 -11.18
C ASN A 166 -17.95 -10.48 -11.68
N TYR A 167 -16.83 -10.09 -11.07
CA TYR A 167 -15.51 -10.41 -11.61
C TYR A 167 -15.24 -11.92 -11.63
N GLU A 168 -15.51 -12.62 -10.53
CA GLU A 168 -15.30 -14.07 -10.44
C GLU A 168 -16.15 -14.84 -11.45
N ALA A 169 -17.40 -14.40 -11.69
CA ALA A 169 -18.26 -14.98 -12.71
C ALA A 169 -17.73 -14.77 -14.15
N SER A 170 -16.80 -13.81 -14.35
CA SER A 170 -16.19 -13.53 -15.65
C SER A 170 -14.86 -14.27 -15.89
N LEU A 171 -14.44 -15.11 -14.95
CA LEU A 171 -13.26 -15.99 -15.09
C LEU A 171 -13.61 -17.39 -15.62
N ALA A 172 -14.91 -17.73 -15.66
CA ALA A 172 -15.45 -18.98 -16.21
C ALA A 172 -15.65 -18.89 -17.73
#